data_AF-A0A1G8EYC4-F1
#
_entry.id   AF-A0A1G8EYC4-F1
#
_cell.length_a   1.000
_cell.length_b   1.000
_cell.length_c   1.000
_cell.angle_alpha   90.00
_cell.angle_beta   90.00
_cell.angle_gamma   90.00
#
_symmetry.space_group_name_H-M   'P 1'
#
loop_
_entity.id
_entity.type
_entity.pdbx_description
1 polymer ?
#
loop_
_entity_poly.entity_id
_entity_poly.type
_entity_poly.pdbx_seq_one_letter_code
_entity_poly.pdbx_strand_id
1 'polypeptide(L)'
;MSDAPASWLAHVRLAMLIVLAGVPAAAVRRRDLLRGLHGLPGDMASLSLLAELITAPRAQVLGDLSWLADAGLVHLEPGPDGAPQGAALLTRGREVALGLADVAGIAPPMTAAAMSSALAGVSLALGPQDTETQRAWLIEAGLLGADWALTELGRAVALGRARVDGVRAPSRETAMKLAAATARLTLEG
;
A
#
# COMPACT_ATOMS: atom_id res chain seq x y z
N MET A 1 25.10 -10.94 -6.74
CA MET A 1 24.28 -11.60 -5.70
C MET A 1 24.97 -11.35 -4.38
N SER A 2 24.31 -10.64 -3.46
CA SER A 2 24.85 -10.35 -2.12
C SER A 2 24.88 -11.63 -1.27
N ASP A 3 26.03 -12.03 -0.74
CA ASP A 3 26.24 -13.14 0.21
C ASP A 3 25.72 -12.80 1.61
N ALA A 4 24.51 -12.24 1.68
CA ALA A 4 23.95 -11.85 2.96
C ALA A 4 23.50 -13.11 3.75
N PRO A 5 23.79 -13.18 5.06
CA PRO A 5 23.37 -14.31 5.87
C PRO A 5 21.85 -14.52 5.80
N ALA A 6 21.40 -15.78 5.72
CA ALA A 6 19.97 -16.12 5.70
C ALA A 6 19.19 -15.51 6.88
N SER A 7 19.83 -15.40 8.04
CA SER A 7 19.27 -14.76 9.24
C SER A 7 19.08 -13.25 9.11
N TRP A 8 19.89 -12.58 8.29
CA TRP A 8 19.74 -11.16 7.96
C TRP A 8 18.62 -10.95 6.95
N LEU A 9 18.57 -11.76 5.89
CA LEU A 9 17.47 -11.72 4.90
C LEU A 9 16.11 -11.97 5.55
N ALA A 10 16.03 -12.86 6.55
CA ALA A 10 14.81 -13.08 7.31
C ALA A 10 14.35 -11.85 8.10
N HIS A 11 15.28 -11.00 8.58
CA HIS A 11 14.94 -9.72 9.20
C HIS A 11 14.49 -8.69 8.18
N VAL A 12 15.14 -8.65 7.01
CA VAL A 12 14.78 -7.75 5.92
C VAL A 12 13.35 -8.00 5.48
N ARG A 13 12.98 -9.26 5.23
CA ARG A 13 11.62 -9.64 4.82
C ARG A 13 10.59 -9.20 5.82
N LEU A 14 10.85 -9.43 7.11
CA LEU A 14 9.99 -8.94 8.18
C LEU A 14 9.89 -7.42 8.16
N ALA A 15 11.02 -6.72 8.04
CA ALA A 15 11.07 -5.27 8.02
C ALA A 15 10.22 -4.70 6.87
N MET A 16 10.30 -5.29 5.68
CA MET A 16 9.44 -4.94 4.55
C MET A 16 7.95 -5.10 4.89
N LEU A 17 7.57 -6.23 5.50
CA LEU A 17 6.18 -6.48 5.89
C LEU A 17 5.67 -5.47 6.94
N ILE A 18 6.51 -5.12 7.92
CA ILE A 18 6.17 -4.11 8.93
C ILE A 18 6.04 -2.72 8.29
N VAL A 19 6.95 -2.36 7.37
CA VAL A 19 6.87 -1.08 6.67
C VAL A 19 5.54 -0.95 5.96
N LEU A 20 5.13 -1.98 5.23
CA LEU A 20 3.84 -2.02 4.53
C LEU A 20 2.64 -2.03 5.50
N ALA A 21 2.74 -2.76 6.61
CA ALA A 21 1.66 -2.87 7.59
C ALA A 21 1.41 -1.57 8.35
N GLY A 22 2.44 -0.72 8.49
CA GLY A 22 2.32 0.58 9.14
C GLY A 22 1.63 1.65 8.31
N VAL A 23 1.43 1.43 7.00
CA VAL A 23 0.68 2.37 6.15
C VAL A 23 -0.80 2.29 6.51
N PRO A 24 -1.49 3.42 6.79
CA PRO A 24 -2.90 3.40 7.14
C PRO A 24 -3.76 2.73 6.07
N ALA A 25 -4.60 1.76 6.47
CA ALA A 25 -5.43 1.00 5.52
C ALA A 25 -6.35 1.89 4.67
N ALA A 26 -6.85 3.00 5.23
CA ALA A 26 -7.64 3.98 4.47
C ALA A 26 -6.81 4.68 3.38
N ALA A 27 -5.57 5.06 3.68
CA ALA A 27 -4.68 5.69 2.70
C ALA A 27 -4.33 4.75 1.55
N VAL A 28 -4.11 3.46 1.86
CA VAL A 28 -3.92 2.39 0.85
C VAL A 28 -5.17 2.23 -0.01
N ARG A 29 -6.35 2.09 0.60
CA ARG A 29 -7.61 1.95 -0.18
C ARG A 29 -7.87 3.13 -1.10
N ARG A 30 -7.64 4.37 -0.65
CA ARG A 30 -7.81 5.56 -1.49
C ARG A 30 -6.88 5.56 -2.70
N ARG A 31 -5.61 5.20 -2.49
CA ARG A 31 -4.66 4.97 -3.59
C ARG A 31 -5.18 3.92 -4.56
N ASP A 32 -5.63 2.78 -4.04
CA ASP A 32 -6.10 1.66 -4.86
C ASP A 32 -7.39 2.01 -5.62
N LEU A 33 -8.27 2.84 -5.05
CA LEU A 33 -9.44 3.40 -5.74
C LEU A 33 -9.05 4.31 -6.90
N LEU A 34 -8.10 5.23 -6.70
CA LEU A 34 -7.62 6.12 -7.77
C LEU A 34 -6.96 5.33 -8.91
N ARG A 35 -6.12 4.34 -8.56
CA ARG A 35 -5.50 3.45 -9.56
C ARG A 35 -6.53 2.57 -10.26
N GLY A 36 -7.51 2.06 -9.52
CA GLY A 36 -8.61 1.27 -10.05
C GLY A 36 -9.45 2.06 -11.05
N LEU A 37 -9.81 3.31 -10.71
CA LEU A 37 -10.50 4.22 -11.63
C LEU A 37 -9.66 4.48 -12.88
N HIS A 38 -8.39 4.83 -12.73
CA HIS A 38 -7.51 5.10 -13.87
C HIS A 38 -7.33 3.88 -14.81
N GLY A 39 -7.42 2.66 -14.28
CA GLY A 39 -7.35 1.43 -15.07
C GLY A 39 -8.63 1.10 -15.86
N LEU A 40 -9.72 1.84 -15.65
CA LEU A 40 -11.03 1.55 -16.25
C LEU A 40 -11.35 2.50 -17.41
N PRO A 41 -12.18 2.08 -18.38
CA PRO A 41 -12.59 2.92 -19.50
C PRO A 41 -13.22 4.24 -19.03
N GLY A 42 -12.70 5.35 -19.53
CA GLY A 42 -13.19 6.69 -19.19
C GLY A 42 -12.80 7.18 -17.78
N ASP A 43 -11.85 6.51 -17.12
CA ASP A 43 -11.46 6.73 -15.73
C ASP A 43 -12.66 6.77 -14.75
N MET A 44 -13.69 5.98 -15.01
CA MET A 44 -14.93 6.01 -14.23
C MET A 44 -15.46 4.61 -13.93
N ALA A 45 -16.16 4.49 -12.79
CA ALA A 45 -16.70 3.22 -12.35
C ALA A 45 -17.91 3.40 -11.43
N SER A 46 -18.78 2.38 -11.40
CA SER A 46 -19.83 2.31 -10.39
C SER A 46 -19.26 1.95 -9.02
N LEU A 47 -19.95 2.37 -7.95
CA LEU A 47 -19.63 2.03 -6.57
C LEU A 47 -19.61 0.51 -6.34
N SER A 48 -20.49 -0.23 -7.03
CA SER A 48 -20.53 -1.69 -6.98
C SER A 48 -19.22 -2.30 -7.48
N LEU A 49 -18.79 -1.88 -8.68
CA LEU A 49 -17.57 -2.36 -9.30
C LEU A 49 -16.33 -2.00 -8.48
N LEU A 50 -16.27 -0.78 -7.96
CA LEU A 50 -15.15 -0.35 -7.10
C LEU A 50 -15.07 -1.17 -5.82
N ALA A 51 -16.20 -1.45 -5.16
CA ALA A 51 -16.25 -2.29 -3.97
C ALA A 51 -15.76 -3.72 -4.21
N GLU A 52 -16.09 -4.28 -5.37
CA GLU A 52 -15.57 -5.59 -5.79
C GLU A 52 -14.07 -5.53 -6.12
N LEU A 53 -13.64 -4.53 -6.89
CA LEU A 53 -12.25 -4.40 -7.35
C LEU A 53 -11.25 -4.27 -6.21
N ILE A 54 -11.58 -3.50 -5.16
CA ILE A 54 -10.72 -3.36 -3.98
C ILE A 54 -11.12 -4.25 -2.81
N THR A 55 -12.07 -5.18 -3.02
CA THR A 55 -12.54 -6.15 -2.01
C THR A 55 -12.88 -5.46 -0.67
N ALA A 56 -13.72 -4.41 -0.71
CA ALA A 56 -14.08 -3.62 0.45
C ALA A 56 -15.60 -3.39 0.55
N PRO A 57 -16.17 -3.24 1.77
CA PRO A 57 -17.59 -2.94 1.92
C PRO A 57 -17.97 -1.62 1.24
N ARG A 58 -19.11 -1.58 0.54
CA ARG A 58 -19.60 -0.39 -0.19
C ARG A 58 -19.63 0.88 0.67
N ALA A 59 -19.99 0.76 1.94
CA ALA A 59 -20.03 1.90 2.86
C ALA A 59 -18.63 2.50 3.10
N GLN A 60 -17.59 1.66 3.19
CA GLN A 60 -16.20 2.14 3.31
C GLN A 60 -15.74 2.79 2.02
N VAL A 61 -16.05 2.17 0.87
CA VAL A 61 -15.72 2.76 -0.45
C VAL A 61 -16.40 4.10 -0.63
N LEU A 62 -17.68 4.24 -0.27
CA LEU A 62 -18.39 5.50 -0.33
C LEU A 62 -17.76 6.56 0.57
N GLY A 63 -17.37 6.20 1.79
CA GLY A 63 -16.65 7.11 2.69
C GLY A 63 -15.31 7.57 2.13
N ASP A 64 -14.53 6.66 1.56
CA ASP A 64 -13.25 6.97 0.92
C ASP A 64 -13.44 7.82 -0.37
N LEU A 65 -14.46 7.54 -1.19
CA LEU A 65 -14.80 8.33 -2.38
C LEU A 65 -15.30 9.74 -2.02
N SER A 66 -16.07 9.88 -0.94
CA SER A 66 -16.51 11.19 -0.45
C SER A 66 -15.31 12.04 -0.04
N TRP A 67 -14.38 11.45 0.72
CA TRP A 67 -13.12 12.11 1.08
C TRP A 67 -12.30 12.50 -0.16
N LEU A 68 -12.20 11.61 -1.16
CA LEU A 68 -11.49 11.88 -2.42
C LEU A 68 -12.15 13.02 -3.23
N ALA A 69 -13.48 13.11 -3.19
CA ALA A 69 -14.23 14.19 -3.83
C ALA A 69 -13.98 15.53 -3.14
N ASP A 70 -13.99 15.55 -1.80
CA ASP A 70 -13.64 16.73 -0.99
C ASP A 70 -12.19 17.20 -1.26
N ALA A 71 -11.28 16.26 -1.52
CA ALA A 71 -9.90 16.55 -1.92
C ALA A 71 -9.75 17.02 -3.39
N GLY A 72 -10.84 17.04 -4.17
CA GLY A 72 -10.85 17.43 -5.58
C GLY A 72 -10.16 16.45 -6.51
N LEU A 73 -10.20 15.14 -6.18
CA LEU A 73 -9.53 14.08 -6.95
C LEU A 73 -10.49 13.26 -7.78
N VAL A 74 -11.76 13.18 -7.38
CA VAL A 74 -12.83 12.51 -8.12
C VAL A 74 -14.08 13.37 -8.15
N HIS A 75 -14.93 13.13 -9.14
CA HIS A 75 -16.33 13.58 -9.14
C HIS A 75 -17.21 12.39 -8.75
N LEU A 76 -18.18 12.60 -7.85
CA LEU A 76 -19.17 11.59 -7.52
C LEU A 76 -20.30 11.63 -8.54
N GLU A 77 -20.61 10.49 -9.13
CA GLU A 77 -21.71 10.38 -10.09
C GLU A 77 -23.01 10.07 -9.36
N PRO A 78 -24.03 10.95 -9.42
CA PRO A 78 -25.30 10.73 -8.75
C PRO A 78 -26.14 9.67 -9.47
N GLY A 79 -26.87 8.89 -8.68
CA GLY A 79 -27.90 7.97 -9.16
C GLY A 79 -29.26 8.66 -9.37
N PRO A 80 -30.29 7.89 -9.78
CA PRO A 80 -31.65 8.41 -10.00
C PRO A 80 -32.30 9.02 -8.74
N ASP A 81 -31.87 8.59 -7.56
CA ASP A 81 -32.32 9.07 -6.25
C ASP A 81 -31.42 10.19 -5.69
N GLY A 82 -30.43 10.64 -6.46
CA GLY A 82 -29.44 11.63 -6.04
C GLY A 82 -28.33 11.07 -5.15
N ALA A 83 -28.37 9.78 -4.79
CA ALA A 83 -27.31 9.15 -4.00
C ALA A 83 -26.10 8.82 -4.90
N PRO A 84 -24.84 8.96 -4.42
CA PRO A 84 -23.68 8.59 -5.22
C PRO A 84 -23.70 7.10 -5.64
N GLN A 85 -23.67 6.85 -6.95
CA GLN A 85 -23.64 5.50 -7.52
C GLN A 85 -22.34 5.16 -8.25
N GLY A 86 -21.47 6.14 -8.45
CA GLY A 86 -20.16 5.94 -9.05
C GLY A 86 -19.22 7.09 -8.78
N ALA A 87 -18.04 7.02 -9.39
CA ALA A 87 -17.08 8.11 -9.39
C ALA A 87 -16.34 8.17 -10.72
N ALA A 88 -15.94 9.37 -11.11
CA ALA A 88 -15.06 9.63 -12.25
C ALA A 88 -13.80 10.35 -11.76
N LEU A 89 -12.64 9.98 -12.29
CA LEU A 89 -11.36 10.57 -11.93
C LEU A 89 -11.22 11.99 -12.52
N LEU A 90 -10.76 12.94 -11.71
CA LEU A 90 -10.37 14.26 -12.19
C LEU A 90 -8.90 14.26 -12.60
N THR A 91 -8.44 15.26 -13.37
CA THR A 91 -7.04 15.38 -13.81
C THR A 91 -6.06 15.26 -12.65
N ARG A 92 -6.32 15.97 -11.55
CA ARG A 92 -5.50 15.89 -10.32
C ARG A 92 -5.51 14.48 -9.71
N GLY A 93 -6.67 13.81 -9.71
CA GLY A 93 -6.78 12.42 -9.26
C GLY A 93 -5.96 11.46 -10.12
N ARG A 94 -5.86 11.71 -11.43
CA ARG A 94 -5.03 10.93 -12.36
C ARG A 94 -3.54 11.14 -12.09
N GLU A 95 -3.10 12.37 -11.86
CA GLU A 95 -1.71 12.66 -11.48
C GLU A 95 -1.32 11.90 -10.20
N VAL A 96 -2.19 11.91 -9.18
CA VAL A 96 -1.98 11.15 -7.94
C VAL A 96 -2.00 9.64 -8.20
N ALA A 97 -2.92 9.13 -9.02
CA ALA A 97 -2.99 7.70 -9.37
C ALA A 97 -1.71 7.20 -10.06
N LEU A 98 -1.08 8.07 -10.85
CA LEU A 98 0.19 7.80 -11.55
C LEU A 98 1.44 8.07 -10.69
N GLY A 99 1.27 8.59 -9.46
CA GLY A 99 2.39 8.98 -8.60
C GLY A 99 3.14 10.22 -9.09
N LEU A 100 2.48 11.09 -9.86
CA LEU A 100 3.02 12.36 -10.35
C LEU A 100 2.76 13.52 -9.37
N ALA A 101 1.87 13.33 -8.40
CA ALA A 101 1.54 14.29 -7.36
C ALA A 101 1.21 13.57 -6.07
N ASP A 102 1.57 14.19 -4.94
CA ASP A 102 1.30 13.65 -3.62
C ASP A 102 0.13 14.37 -2.93
N VAL A 103 -0.65 13.61 -2.17
CA VAL A 103 -1.77 14.12 -1.39
C VAL A 103 -1.80 13.41 -0.03
N ALA A 104 -1.72 14.21 1.04
CA ALA A 104 -1.81 13.72 2.40
C ALA A 104 -3.05 12.86 2.63
N GLY A 105 -2.86 11.67 3.21
CA GLY A 105 -3.95 10.71 3.44
C GLY A 105 -4.22 9.77 2.27
N ILE A 106 -3.37 9.80 1.23
CA ILE A 106 -3.28 8.79 0.17
C ILE A 106 -1.89 8.19 0.24
N ALA A 107 -1.79 6.87 0.25
CA ALA A 107 -0.49 6.22 0.26
C ALA A 107 0.19 6.42 -1.10
N PRO A 108 1.47 6.81 -1.17
CA PRO A 108 2.19 6.81 -2.44
C PRO A 108 2.30 5.38 -2.99
N PRO A 109 2.49 5.22 -4.32
CA PRO A 109 2.80 3.91 -4.89
C PRO A 109 4.12 3.39 -4.29
N MET A 110 4.06 2.21 -3.68
CA MET A 110 5.26 1.60 -3.13
C MET A 110 6.14 1.07 -4.28
N THR A 111 7.41 1.46 -4.27
CA THR A 111 8.42 1.01 -5.24
C THR A 111 9.58 0.32 -4.51
N ALA A 112 10.37 -0.46 -5.24
CA ALA A 112 11.59 -1.05 -4.67
C ALA A 112 12.55 0.03 -4.14
N ALA A 113 12.64 1.18 -4.81
CA ALA A 113 13.45 2.31 -4.36
C ALA A 113 12.92 2.93 -3.06
N ALA A 114 11.61 3.16 -2.97
CA ALA A 114 10.99 3.69 -1.75
C ALA A 114 11.16 2.72 -0.57
N MET A 115 10.98 1.42 -0.80
CA MET A 115 11.22 0.38 0.20
C MET A 115 12.70 0.32 0.62
N SER A 116 13.64 0.35 -0.33
CA SER A 116 15.08 0.42 -0.04
C SER A 116 15.43 1.62 0.83
N SER A 117 14.85 2.79 0.55
CA SER A 117 15.03 4.00 1.37
C SER A 117 14.50 3.81 2.79
N ALA A 118 13.30 3.23 2.93
CA ALA A 118 12.70 2.93 4.23
C ALA A 118 13.55 1.97 5.07
N LEU A 119 14.08 0.92 4.44
CA LEU A 119 14.95 -0.07 5.08
C LEU A 119 16.30 0.54 5.46
N ALA A 120 16.87 1.42 4.63
CA ALA A 120 18.08 2.16 4.97
C ALA A 120 17.91 3.03 6.22
N GLY A 121 16.73 3.63 6.41
CA GLY A 121 16.37 4.41 7.60
C GLY A 121 16.39 3.61 8.92
N VAL A 122 16.37 2.28 8.86
CA VAL A 122 16.50 1.38 10.02
C VAL A 122 17.78 0.53 9.98
N SER A 123 18.78 0.98 9.21
CA SER A 123 20.08 0.31 9.06
C SER A 123 20.01 -1.08 8.40
N LEU A 124 18.98 -1.33 7.59
CA LEU A 124 18.83 -2.52 6.75
C LEU A 124 19.02 -2.15 5.27
N ALA A 125 20.19 -1.59 4.93
CA ALA A 125 20.43 -1.11 3.58
C ALA A 125 20.43 -2.24 2.53
N LEU A 126 19.55 -2.12 1.54
CA LEU A 126 19.46 -2.99 0.36
C LEU A 126 19.35 -2.14 -0.91
N GLY A 127 20.04 -2.58 -1.95
CA GLY A 127 19.83 -2.01 -3.28
C GLY A 127 18.43 -2.37 -3.81
N PRO A 128 17.86 -1.56 -4.73
CA PRO A 128 16.54 -1.83 -5.30
C PRO A 128 16.38 -3.23 -5.92
N GLN A 129 17.44 -3.78 -6.51
CA GLN A 129 17.42 -5.14 -7.08
C GLN A 129 17.30 -6.23 -6.01
N ASP A 130 18.03 -6.11 -4.90
CA ASP A 130 17.92 -7.06 -3.79
C ASP A 130 16.55 -6.94 -3.10
N THR A 131 16.03 -5.71 -2.99
CA THR A 131 14.67 -5.44 -2.50
C THR A 131 13.61 -6.13 -3.37
N GLU A 132 13.73 -6.06 -4.70
CA GLU A 132 12.82 -6.76 -5.62
C GLU A 132 12.97 -8.29 -5.50
N THR A 133 14.19 -8.78 -5.28
CA THR A 133 14.42 -10.21 -5.02
C THR A 133 13.70 -10.67 -3.74
N GLN A 134 13.73 -9.85 -2.68
CA GLN A 134 12.98 -10.17 -1.45
C GLN A 134 11.47 -10.03 -1.65
N ARG A 135 11.01 -9.06 -2.46
CA ARG A 135 9.60 -8.92 -2.83
C ARG A 135 9.11 -10.17 -3.57
N ALA A 136 9.87 -10.66 -4.55
CA ALA A 136 9.52 -11.88 -5.28
C ALA A 136 9.39 -13.08 -4.33
N TRP A 137 10.33 -13.24 -3.40
CA TRP A 137 10.24 -14.27 -2.37
C TRP A 137 8.98 -14.11 -1.49
N LEU A 138 8.64 -12.88 -1.06
CA LEU A 138 7.46 -12.61 -0.25
C LEU A 138 6.15 -12.93 -0.99
N ILE A 139 6.12 -12.73 -2.31
CA ILE A 139 5.00 -13.11 -3.18
C ILE A 139 4.89 -14.64 -3.25
N GLU A 140 5.99 -15.34 -3.51
CA GLU A 140 6.03 -16.80 -3.56
C GLU A 140 5.59 -17.43 -2.23
N ALA A 141 5.98 -16.82 -1.10
CA ALA A 141 5.57 -17.22 0.24
C ALA A 141 4.11 -16.86 0.60
N GLY A 142 3.36 -16.21 -0.30
CA GLY A 142 1.96 -15.83 -0.09
C GLY A 142 1.76 -14.71 0.94
N LEU A 143 2.79 -13.92 1.24
CA LEU A 143 2.76 -12.81 2.20
C LEU A 143 2.45 -11.47 1.55
N LEU A 144 2.67 -11.39 0.24
CA LEU A 144 2.46 -10.20 -0.57
C LEU A 144 1.68 -10.57 -1.83
N GLY A 145 0.72 -9.73 -2.22
CA GLY A 145 0.09 -9.77 -3.52
C GLY A 145 0.88 -8.98 -4.57
N ALA A 146 0.26 -8.79 -5.73
CA ALA A 146 0.74 -7.80 -6.69
C ALA A 146 0.79 -6.40 -6.05
N ASP A 147 1.64 -5.52 -6.58
CA ASP A 147 1.69 -4.11 -6.19
C ASP A 147 1.90 -3.80 -4.69
N TRP A 148 2.69 -4.62 -4.01
CA TRP A 148 3.08 -4.41 -2.61
C TRP A 148 1.91 -4.48 -1.60
N ALA A 149 0.77 -5.06 -2.01
CA ALA A 149 -0.36 -5.31 -1.10
C ALA A 149 -0.04 -6.45 -0.14
N LEU A 150 -0.26 -6.26 1.17
CA LEU A 150 -0.16 -7.35 2.14
C LEU A 150 -1.35 -8.30 2.01
N THR A 151 -1.07 -9.61 2.01
CA THR A 151 -2.11 -10.61 2.24
C THR A 151 -2.51 -10.64 3.71
N GLU A 152 -3.60 -11.34 4.04
CA GLU A 152 -4.01 -11.52 5.44
C GLU A 152 -2.91 -12.22 6.26
N LEU A 153 -2.26 -13.24 5.68
CA LEU A 153 -1.12 -13.91 6.30
C LEU A 153 0.07 -12.95 6.46
N GLY A 154 0.41 -12.18 5.43
CA GLY A 154 1.49 -11.17 5.49
C GLY A 154 1.27 -10.15 6.59
N ARG A 155 0.04 -9.67 6.76
CA ARG A 155 -0.37 -8.76 7.84
C ARG A 155 -0.25 -9.44 9.21
N ALA A 156 -0.71 -10.69 9.34
CA ALA A 156 -0.59 -11.43 10.60
C ALA A 156 0.89 -11.64 10.99
N VAL A 157 1.77 -11.93 10.02
CA VAL A 157 3.22 -12.05 10.24
C VAL A 157 3.82 -10.70 10.66
N ALA A 158 3.48 -9.60 9.97
CA ALA A 158 3.95 -8.26 10.31
C ALA A 158 3.58 -7.85 11.75
N LEU A 159 2.40 -8.27 12.22
CA LEU A 159 1.90 -8.02 13.57
C LEU A 159 2.40 -9.04 14.61
N GLY A 160 3.24 -10.00 14.21
CA GLY A 160 3.76 -11.06 15.09
C GLY A 160 2.70 -12.09 15.54
N ARG A 161 1.55 -12.15 14.86
CA ARG A 161 0.45 -13.08 15.13
C ARG A 161 0.59 -14.42 14.40
N ALA A 162 1.44 -14.49 13.39
CA ALA A 162 1.76 -15.69 12.62
C ALA A 162 3.27 -15.82 12.41
N ARG A 163 3.73 -17.02 12.05
CA ARG A 163 5.13 -17.32 11.75
C ARG A 163 5.22 -18.00 10.39
N VAL A 164 6.24 -17.63 9.62
CA VAL A 164 6.56 -18.24 8.32
C VAL A 164 8.07 -18.42 8.24
N ASP A 165 8.50 -19.59 7.79
CA ASP A 165 9.92 -19.91 7.66
C ASP A 165 10.60 -18.93 6.69
N GLY A 166 11.80 -18.47 7.07
CA GLY A 166 12.50 -17.43 6.31
C GLY A 166 12.01 -16.01 6.59
N VAL A 167 11.07 -15.81 7.54
CA VAL A 167 10.74 -14.51 8.14
C VAL A 167 10.96 -14.57 9.65
N ARG A 168 11.76 -13.64 10.19
CA ARG A 168 12.08 -13.64 11.63
C ARG A 168 11.02 -12.90 12.44
N ALA A 169 10.98 -13.14 13.75
CA ALA A 169 10.18 -12.33 14.67
C ALA A 169 10.88 -10.98 14.97
N PRO A 170 10.16 -9.86 15.06
CA PRO A 170 10.78 -8.55 15.28
C PRO A 170 11.22 -8.40 16.74
N SER A 171 12.36 -7.74 16.96
CA SER A 171 12.65 -7.17 18.29
C SER A 171 11.76 -5.94 18.51
N ARG A 172 11.46 -5.61 19.77
CA ARG A 172 10.65 -4.42 20.11
C ARG A 172 11.28 -3.13 19.59
N GLU A 173 12.61 -3.01 19.71
CA GLU A 173 13.35 -1.85 19.20
C GLU A 173 13.27 -1.74 17.67
N THR A 174 13.42 -2.87 16.97
CA THR A 174 13.27 -2.93 15.51
C THR A 174 11.86 -2.53 15.08
N ALA A 175 10.83 -3.02 15.76
CA ALA A 175 9.44 -2.65 15.47
C ALA A 175 9.21 -1.14 15.64
N MET A 176 9.79 -0.51 16.68
CA MET A 176 9.70 0.94 16.88
C MET A 176 10.43 1.74 15.80
N LYS A 177 11.65 1.33 15.42
CA LYS A 177 12.41 1.99 14.35
C LYS A 177 11.68 1.89 13.01
N LEU A 178 11.09 0.74 12.71
CA LEU A 178 10.30 0.53 11.50
C LEU A 178 9.02 1.36 11.49
N ALA A 179 8.30 1.43 12.62
CA ALA A 179 7.12 2.30 12.73
C ALA A 179 7.46 3.78 12.47
N ALA A 180 8.61 4.25 12.99
CA ALA A 180 9.09 5.60 12.74
C ALA A 180 9.48 5.83 11.26
N ALA A 181 10.12 4.86 10.62
CA ALA A 181 10.45 4.93 9.19
C ALA A 181 9.19 4.97 8.31
N THR A 182 8.19 4.15 8.62
CA THR A 182 6.89 4.16 7.92
C THR A 182 6.16 5.49 8.10
N ALA A 183 6.20 6.08 9.30
CA ALA A 183 5.58 7.38 9.55
C ALA A 183 6.20 8.46 8.65
N ARG A 184 7.52 8.46 8.44
CA ARG A 184 8.18 9.39 7.52
C ARG A 184 7.74 9.17 6.07
N LEU A 185 7.69 7.93 5.62
CA LEU A 185 7.18 7.60 4.27
C LEU A 185 5.74 8.08 4.02
N THR A 186 4.93 8.21 5.08
CA THR A 186 3.53 8.60 4.98
C THR A 186 3.33 10.12 5.15
N LEU A 187 4.33 10.83 5.68
CA LEU A 187 4.27 12.27 5.97
C LEU A 187 5.14 13.12 5.04
N GLU A 188 6.21 12.54 4.49
CA GLU A 188 7.16 13.20 3.59
C GLU A 188 6.92 12.86 2.11
N GLY A 189 5.97 11.97 1.82
CA GLY A 189 5.33 11.82 0.51
C GLY A 189 3.94 12.40 0.61
#